data_AF-A0A3D2IGR2-F1
#
_entry.id   AF-A0A3D2IGR2-F1
#
_cell.length_a   1.000
_cell.length_b   1.000
_cell.length_c   1.000
_cell.angle_alpha   90.00
_cell.angle_beta   90.00
_cell.angle_gamma   90.00
#
_symmetry.space_group_name_H-M   'P 1'
#
loop_
_entity.id
_entity.type
_entity.pdbx_description
1 polymer ?
#
loop_
_entity_poly.entity_id
_entity_poly.type
_entity_poly.pdbx_seq_one_letter_code
_entity_poly.pdbx_strand_id
1 'polypeptide(L)' 'MDLQLQGRVIQILEEQSGQGKNGTWRKRDFILEIPGKYPRKVCITQWGENIDTQAVQQNAEVTVSIDIQSREYKGNWY' A
#
# COMPACT_ATOMS: atom_id res chain seq x y z
N MET A 1 -7.96 15.74 -4.62
CA MET A 1 -7.30 15.98 -3.32
C MET A 1 -6.40 14.79 -3.13
N ASP A 2 -5.09 15.01 -3.14
CA ASP A 2 -4.14 13.90 -3.06
C ASP A 2 -3.79 13.70 -1.59
N LEU A 3 -4.07 12.51 -1.05
CA LEU A 3 -3.65 12.19 0.31
C LEU A 3 -2.22 11.69 0.27
N GLN A 4 -1.36 12.27 1.09
CA GLN A 4 0.03 11.83 1.22
C GLN A 4 0.31 11.36 2.65
N LEU A 5 0.92 10.19 2.77
CA LEU A 5 1.41 9.63 4.04
C LEU A 5 2.92 9.54 3.97
N GLN A 6 3.61 10.26 4.86
CA GLN A 6 5.06 10.17 4.99
C GLN A 6 5.41 9.42 6.27
N GLY A 7 6.33 8.46 6.18
CA GLY A 7 6.73 7.67 7.33
C GLY A 7 7.92 6.76 7.04
N ARG A 8 8.28 5.96 8.04
CA ARG A 8 9.37 4.99 7.96
C ARG A 8 8.84 3.59 7.77
N VAL A 9 9.41 2.83 6.84
CA VAL A 9 9.09 1.41 6.66
C VAL A 9 9.68 0.61 7.82
N ILE A 10 8.85 0.05 8.69
CA ILE A 10 9.31 -0.70 9.86
C ILE A 10 9.37 -2.21 9.62
N GLN A 11 8.58 -2.70 8.67
CA GLN A 11 8.50 -4.12 8.35
C GLN A 11 8.04 -4.32 6.90
N ILE A 12 8.63 -5.28 6.21
CA ILE A 12 8.18 -5.77 4.90
C ILE A 12 7.71 -7.20 5.11
N LEU A 13 6.48 -7.50 4.69
CA LEU A 13 5.89 -8.83 4.81
C LEU A 13 6.23 -9.70 3.59
N GLU A 14 6.04 -11.01 3.75
CA GLU A 14 6.27 -11.96 2.66
C GLU A 14 5.35 -11.70 1.47
N GLU A 15 5.88 -11.93 0.26
CA GLU A 15 5.08 -11.83 -0.95
C GLU A 15 4.05 -12.95 -1.03
N GLN A 16 2.82 -12.58 -1.31
CA GLN A 16 1.73 -13.52 -1.54
C GLN A 16 1.38 -13.53 -3.02
N SER A 17 1.22 -14.71 -3.60
CA SER A 17 0.78 -14.87 -4.99
C SER A 17 -0.24 -15.99 -5.12
N GLY A 18 -0.99 -15.97 -6.23
CA GLY A 18 -1.99 -16.98 -6.51
C GLY A 18 -2.54 -16.86 -7.93
N GLN A 19 -3.41 -17.81 -8.29
CA GLN A 19 -4.04 -17.87 -9.60
C GLN A 19 -5.51 -17.41 -9.49
N GLY A 20 -5.84 -16.28 -10.12
CA GLY A 20 -7.20 -15.72 -10.14
C GLY A 20 -7.88 -15.90 -11.50
N LYS A 21 -9.17 -15.60 -11.57
CA LYS A 21 -9.95 -15.60 -12.83
C LYS A 21 -9.33 -14.74 -13.94
N ASN A 22 -8.60 -13.68 -13.56
CA ASN A 22 -7.98 -12.73 -14.48
C ASN A 22 -6.45 -12.93 -14.60
N GLY A 23 -5.92 -14.08 -14.18
CA GLY A 23 -4.49 -14.39 -14.22
C GLY A 23 -3.82 -14.46 -12.85
N THR A 24 -2.50 -14.61 -12.87
CA THR A 24 -1.69 -14.68 -11.65
C THR A 24 -1.64 -13.31 -10.99
N TRP A 25 -1.99 -13.24 -9.71
CA TRP A 25 -1.82 -12.04 -8.91
C TRP A 25 -0.65 -12.24 -7.94
N ARG A 26 0.03 -11.14 -7.64
CA ARG A 26 1.03 -11.06 -6.58
C ARG A 26 0.81 -9.77 -5.80
N LYS A 27 1.02 -9.82 -4.49
CA LYS A 27 1.00 -8.65 -3.62
C LYS A 27 2.08 -8.78 -2.56
N ARG A 28 2.60 -7.64 -2.11
CA ARG A 28 3.50 -7.55 -0.97
C ARG A 28 3.07 -6.41 -0.07
N ASP A 29 2.92 -6.72 1.20
CA ASP A 29 2.50 -5.75 2.21
C ASP A 29 3.74 -5.18 2.92
N PHE A 30 3.72 -3.91 3.27
CA PHE A 30 4.70 -3.31 4.16
C PHE A 30 4.03 -2.41 5.19
N ILE A 31 4.64 -2.30 6.37
CA ILE A 31 4.14 -1.48 7.46
C ILE A 31 4.91 -0.16 7.50
N LEU A 32 4.18 0.93 7.33
CA LEU A 32 4.65 2.30 7.42
C LEU A 32 4.34 2.85 8.81
N GLU A 33 5.35 3.31 9.53
CA GLU A 33 5.17 4.07 10.77
C GLU A 33 5.20 5.56 10.47
N ILE A 34 4.07 6.23 10.72
CA ILE A 34 3.91 7.67 10.57
C ILE A 34 4.31 8.34 11.89
N PRO A 35 5.29 9.26 11.88
CA PRO A 35 5.72 9.95 13.10
C PRO A 35 4.61 10.87 13.64
N GLY A 36 4.61 11.06 14.96
CA GLY A 36 3.67 11.94 15.65
C GLY A 36 3.63 11.67 17.15
N LYS A 37 2.82 12.44 17.89
CA LYS A 37 2.62 12.25 19.34
C LYS A 37 2.16 10.82 19.70
N TYR A 38 1.44 10.19 18.77
CA TYR A 38 1.08 8.77 18.82
C TYR A 38 1.42 8.17 17.46
N PRO A 39 2.60 7.53 17.31
CA PRO A 39 3.02 6.94 16.05
C PRO A 39 1.98 5.94 15.54
N ARG A 40 1.58 6.08 14.27
CA ARG A 40 0.56 5.23 13.65
C ARG A 40 1.22 4.26 12.70
N LYS A 41 0.86 2.99 12.81
CA LYS A 41 1.29 1.94 11.88
C LYS A 41 0.21 1.75 10.83
N VAL A 42 0.58 1.88 9.57
CA VAL A 42 -0.30 1.75 8.42
C VAL A 42 0.21 0.62 7.54
N CYS A 43 -0.65 -0.33 7.21
CA CYS A 43 -0.32 -1.38 6.25
C CYS A 43 -0.59 -0.86 4.84
N ILE A 44 0.40 -0.95 3.96
CA ILE A 44 0.31 -0.59 2.56
C ILE A 44 0.57 -1.83 1.72
N THR A 45 -0.31 -2.10 0.76
CA THR A 45 -0.19 -3.25 -0.15
C THR A 45 0.28 -2.79 -1.52
N GLN A 46 1.39 -3.35 -1.97
CA GLN A 46 1.85 -3.22 -3.35
C GLN A 46 1.33 -4.41 -4.16
N TRP A 47 0.79 -4.14 -5.35
CA TRP A 47 0.22 -5.16 -6.23
C TRP A 47 1.04 -5.31 -7.51
N GLY A 48 1.17 -6.55 -8.00
CA GLY A 48 1.74 -6.85 -9.30
C GLY A 48 3.16 -6.32 -9.46
N GLU A 49 3.41 -5.64 -10.58
CA GLU A 49 4.72 -5.08 -10.95
C GLU A 49 5.18 -3.95 -10.03
N ASN A 50 4.27 -3.29 -9.30
CA ASN A 50 4.62 -2.23 -8.35
C ASN A 50 5.51 -2.73 -7.21
N ILE A 51 5.47 -4.03 -6.92
CA ILE A 51 6.36 -4.64 -5.92
C ILE A 51 7.82 -4.50 -6.34
N ASP A 52 8.11 -4.54 -7.65
CA ASP A 52 9.48 -4.43 -8.18
C ASP A 52 9.83 -2.98 -8.54
N THR A 53 8.93 -2.28 -9.24
CA THR A 53 9.20 -0.91 -9.73
C THR A 53 9.22 0.11 -8.59
N GLN A 54 8.51 -0.16 -7.49
CA GLN A 54 8.47 0.67 -6.29
C GLN A 54 9.00 -0.10 -5.07
N ALA A 55 10.02 -0.94 -5.25
CA ALA A 55 10.59 -1.73 -4.17
C ALA A 55 10.96 -0.86 -2.96
N VAL A 56 10.39 -1.17 -1.80
CA VAL A 56 10.67 -0.49 -0.54
C VAL A 56 11.76 -1.21 0.24
N GLN A 57 12.53 -0.46 1.02
CA GLN A 57 13.55 -1.01 1.92
C GLN A 57 13.14 -0.81 3.37
N GLN A 58 13.42 -1.80 4.21
CA GLN A 58 13.20 -1.65 5.64
C GLN A 58 14.07 -0.51 6.18
N ASN A 59 13.51 0.30 7.06
CA ASN A 59 14.07 1.53 7.62
C ASN A 59 14.14 2.74 6.67
N ALA A 60 13.70 2.63 5.42
CA ALA A 60 13.61 3.78 4.53
C ALA A 60 12.48 4.72 4.94
N GLU A 61 12.68 6.03 4.77
CA GLU A 61 11.60 7.01 4.78
C GLU A 61 10.98 7.09 3.39
N VAL A 62 9.66 6.93 3.32
CA VAL A 62 8.91 6.94 2.06
C VAL A 62 7.69 7.86 2.18
N THR A 63 7.30 8.44 1.04
CA THR A 63 6.04 9.17 0.90
C THR A 63 5.12 8.38 0.01
N VAL A 64 3.99 7.94 0.55
CA VAL A 64 2.94 7.20 -0.16
C VAL A 64 1.87 8.20 -0.58
N SER A 65 1.61 8.30 -1.88
CA SER A 65 0.48 9.08 -2.42
C SER A 65 -0.72 8.16 -2.63
N ILE A 66 -1.86 8.56 -2.10
CA ILE A 66 -3.12 7.81 -2.13
C ILE A 66 -4.12 8.64 -2.92
N ASP A 67 -4.62 8.04 -4.00
CA ASP A 67 -5.77 8.55 -4.73
C ASP A 67 -7.05 7.93 -4.16
N ILE A 68 -7.92 8.76 -3.59
CA ILE A 68 -9.22 8.33 -3.07
C ILE A 68 -10.24 8.51 -4.17
N GLN A 69 -10.63 7.39 -4.77
CA GLN A 69 -11.70 7.36 -5.76
C GLN A 69 -12.91 6.66 -5.17
N SER A 70 -14.10 7.21 -5.42
CA SER A 70 -15.34 6.51 -5.13
C SER A 70 -16.00 6.10 -6.44
N ARG A 71 -16.46 4.85 -6.50
CA ARG A 71 -17.24 4.34 -7.62
C ARG A 71 -18.71 4.31 -7.23
N GLU A 72 -19.55 4.84 -8.11
CA GLU A 72 -21.00 4.71 -8.00
C GLU A 72 -21.45 3.39 -8.63
N TYR A 73 -22.27 2.63 -7.93
CA TYR A 73 -22.97 1.46 -8.45
C TYR A 73 -24.40 1.39 -7.91
N LYS A 74 -25.37 1.60 -8.81
CA LYS A 74 -26.82 1.53 -8.52
C LYS A 74 -27.25 2.43 -7.35
N GLY A 75 -26.77 3.66 -7.34
CA GLY A 75 -27.04 4.69 -6.33
C GLY A 75 -26.19 4.58 -5.06
N ASN A 76 -25.32 3.57 -4.95
CA ASN A 76 -24.44 3.36 -3.80
C ASN A 76 -23.00 3.72 -4.17
N TRP A 77 -22.33 4.44 -3.29
CA TRP A 77 -20.95 4.86 -3.46
C TRP A 77 -20.02 3.96 -2.65
N TYR A 78 -18.98 3.45 -3.30
CA TYR A 78 -17.97 2.53 -2.73
C TYR A 78 -16.56 3.05 -2.96
#